data_AF-A0A2V8TVC0-F1
#
_entry.id   AF-A0A2V8TVC0-F1
#
_cell.length_a   1.000
_cell.length_b   1.000
_cell.length_c   1.000
_cell.angle_alpha   90.00
_cell.angle_beta   90.00
_cell.angle_gamma   90.00
#
_symmetry.space_group_name_H-M   'P 1'
#
loop_
_entity.id
_entity.type
_entity.pdbx_description
1 polymer ?
#
loop_
_entity_poly.entity_id
_entity_poly.type
_entity_poly.pdbx_seq_one_letter_code
_entity_poly.pdbx_strand_id
1 'polypeptide(L)'
;GTITFNSFPDFLLGLNAAQNGTAFSNLASSQYLTGITDRALRVTDWSLFVQDDWKVYPRLTLNVGLRVERIAFPTEAHGKLVNLWPDLANPNPTGTDLSGFVEPENFVSHYGQPPAGVKV
;
A
#
# COMPACT_ATOMS: atom_id res chain seq x y z
N GLY A 1 -6.06 3.99 18.15
CA GLY A 1 -7.51 4.24 18.17
C GLY A 1 -7.75 5.66 18.65
N THR A 2 -8.87 6.24 18.28
CA THR A 2 -9.26 7.61 18.60
C THR A 2 -10.69 7.61 19.12
N ILE A 3 -10.91 8.37 20.18
CA ILE A 3 -12.24 8.66 20.71
C ILE A 3 -12.44 10.17 20.59
N THR A 4 -13.58 10.59 20.05
CA THR A 4 -13.89 12.00 19.82
C THR A 4 -15.15 12.40 20.56
N PHE A 5 -15.12 13.62 21.12
CA PHE A 5 -16.24 14.29 21.78
C PHE A 5 -16.48 15.63 21.06
N ASN A 6 -17.74 16.04 20.93
CA ASN A 6 -18.09 17.28 20.23
C ASN A 6 -17.85 18.53 21.07
N SER A 7 -17.76 18.37 22.40
CA SER A 7 -17.55 19.46 23.34
C SER A 7 -16.82 18.99 24.60
N PHE A 8 -16.28 19.94 25.37
CA PHE A 8 -15.67 19.64 26.66
C PHE A 8 -16.68 19.09 27.70
N PRO A 9 -17.93 19.60 27.78
CA PRO A 9 -18.97 18.96 28.59
C PRO A 9 -19.28 17.51 28.20
N ASP A 10 -19.30 17.19 26.91
CA ASP A 10 -19.52 15.81 26.45
C ASP A 10 -18.44 14.86 26.95
N PHE A 11 -17.18 15.31 26.89
CA PHE A 11 -16.03 14.60 27.46
C PHE A 11 -16.16 14.41 28.97
N LEU A 12 -16.53 15.46 29.71
CA LEU A 12 -16.58 15.42 31.16
C LEU A 12 -17.74 14.56 31.70
N LEU A 13 -18.90 14.64 31.05
CA LEU A 13 -20.11 13.97 31.53
C LEU A 13 -20.22 12.53 31.02
N GLY A 14 -19.72 12.22 29.82
CA GLY A 14 -19.65 10.86 29.29
C GLY A 14 -20.99 10.09 29.27
N LEU A 15 -22.12 10.82 29.22
CA LEU A 15 -23.45 10.24 29.41
C LEU A 15 -23.84 9.30 28.26
N ASN A 16 -24.59 8.26 28.59
CA ASN A 16 -25.28 7.47 27.57
C ASN A 16 -26.54 8.19 27.06
N ALA A 17 -27.13 7.68 25.97
CA ALA A 17 -28.31 8.26 25.32
C ALA A 17 -29.49 8.46 26.29
N ALA A 18 -29.70 7.53 27.23
CA ALA A 18 -30.79 7.63 28.21
C ALA A 18 -30.55 8.75 29.24
N GLN A 19 -29.28 9.01 29.60
CA GLN A 19 -28.91 10.03 30.59
C GLN A 19 -28.88 11.45 30.02
N ASN A 20 -28.50 11.62 28.75
CA ASN A 20 -28.47 12.94 28.11
C ASN A 20 -29.79 13.31 27.40
N GLY A 21 -30.75 12.39 27.34
CA GLY A 21 -32.08 12.61 26.75
C GLY A 21 -32.09 12.68 25.22
N THR A 22 -31.04 12.19 24.56
CA THR A 22 -30.92 12.17 23.09
C THR A 22 -30.84 10.74 22.53
N ALA A 23 -30.81 10.59 21.21
CA ALA A 23 -30.64 9.28 20.57
C ALA A 23 -29.21 8.73 20.63
N PHE A 24 -28.23 9.54 21.05
CA PHE A 24 -26.80 9.20 21.02
C PHE A 24 -26.15 9.47 22.38
N SER A 25 -25.07 8.75 22.69
CA SER A 25 -24.22 9.08 23.85
C SER A 25 -23.42 10.37 23.61
N ASN A 26 -22.83 10.91 24.67
CA ASN A 26 -21.87 12.01 24.57
C ASN A 26 -20.57 11.63 23.83
N LEU A 27 -20.33 10.33 23.61
CA LEU A 27 -19.29 9.85 22.71
C LEU A 27 -19.71 10.09 21.25
N ALA A 28 -19.02 10.98 20.55
CA ALA A 28 -19.33 11.33 19.16
C ALA A 28 -18.81 10.28 18.18
N SER A 29 -17.62 9.73 18.44
CA SER A 29 -17.10 8.59 17.68
C SER A 29 -16.06 7.81 18.49
N SER A 30 -15.98 6.51 18.23
CA SER A 30 -14.88 5.64 18.64
C SER A 30 -14.38 4.89 17.43
N GLN A 31 -13.12 5.12 17.08
CA GLN A 31 -12.46 4.52 15.96
C GLN A 31 -11.25 3.75 16.44
N TYR A 32 -11.06 2.56 15.92
CA TYR A 32 -9.86 1.76 16.13
C TYR A 32 -9.42 1.22 14.78
N LEU A 33 -8.10 1.12 14.61
CA LEU A 33 -7.54 0.55 13.40
C LEU A 33 -7.72 -0.97 13.49
N THR A 34 -8.32 -1.55 12.45
CA THR A 34 -8.49 -3.00 12.31
C THR A 34 -7.71 -3.48 11.09
N GLY A 35 -7.37 -4.77 11.10
CA GLY A 35 -6.65 -5.40 10.01
C GLY A 35 -5.13 -5.39 10.17
N ILE A 36 -4.48 -5.85 9.12
CA ILE A 36 -3.04 -6.08 9.05
C ILE A 36 -2.37 -4.84 8.47
N THR A 37 -1.58 -4.14 9.29
CA THR A 37 -0.95 -2.86 8.92
C THR A 37 0.52 -2.97 8.57
N ASP A 38 1.16 -4.10 8.87
CA ASP A 38 2.55 -4.33 8.50
C ASP A 38 2.67 -4.48 6.99
N ARG A 39 3.68 -3.83 6.41
CA ARG A 39 4.04 -3.95 5.00
C ARG A 39 5.52 -4.22 4.93
N ALA A 40 5.90 -5.32 4.29
CA ALA A 40 7.28 -5.71 4.09
C ALA A 40 7.70 -5.38 2.65
N LEU A 41 7.83 -4.09 2.35
CA LEU A 41 8.24 -3.63 1.03
C LEU A 41 9.72 -3.96 0.78
N ARG A 42 10.01 -4.52 -0.39
CA ARG A 42 11.35 -4.91 -0.84
C ARG A 42 11.60 -4.35 -2.23
N VAL A 43 12.79 -3.80 -2.43
CA VAL A 43 13.28 -3.33 -3.72
C VAL A 43 14.56 -4.11 -4.02
N THR A 44 14.72 -4.55 -5.27
CA THR A 44 15.93 -5.26 -5.72
C THR A 44 16.49 -4.58 -6.95
N ASP A 45 17.49 -3.75 -6.69
CA ASP A 45 18.20 -2.98 -7.70
C ASP A 45 19.49 -3.68 -8.12
N TRP A 46 19.91 -3.40 -9.35
CA TRP A 46 21.19 -3.86 -9.85
C TRP A 46 21.90 -2.76 -10.61
N SER A 47 23.23 -2.76 -10.47
CA SER A 47 24.10 -1.85 -11.21
C SER A 47 25.29 -2.63 -11.75
N LEU A 48 25.72 -2.24 -12.95
CA LEU A 48 26.89 -2.76 -13.61
C LEU A 48 27.73 -1.59 -14.10
N PHE A 49 29.03 -1.65 -13.85
CA PHE A 49 29.97 -0.67 -14.32
C PHE A 49 31.18 -1.37 -14.94
N VAL A 50 31.54 -0.95 -16.15
CA VAL A 50 32.74 -1.41 -16.85
C VAL A 50 33.47 -0.18 -17.35
N GLN A 51 34.78 -0.15 -17.15
CA GLN A 51 35.64 0.92 -17.65
C GLN A 51 36.89 0.30 -18.28
N ASP A 52 37.39 0.96 -19.32
CA ASP A 52 38.64 0.61 -19.98
C ASP A 52 39.42 1.86 -20.39
N ASP A 53 40.73 1.72 -20.45
CA ASP A 53 41.67 2.76 -20.83
C ASP A 53 42.38 2.35 -22.13
N TRP A 54 41.95 2.90 -23.26
CA TRP A 54 42.47 2.59 -24.59
C TRP A 54 43.61 3.52 -24.98
N LYS A 55 44.83 2.99 -25.10
CA LYS A 55 45.93 3.69 -25.77
C LYS A 55 45.75 3.63 -27.28
N VAL A 56 45.21 4.70 -27.85
CA VAL A 56 44.99 4.82 -29.31
C VAL A 56 46.29 5.21 -30.02
N TYR A 57 47.12 6.06 -29.39
CA TYR A 57 48.46 6.45 -29.87
C TYR A 57 49.42 6.62 -28.69
N PRO A 58 50.76 6.66 -28.89
CA PRO A 58 51.73 6.79 -27.79
C PRO A 58 51.54 8.01 -26.88
N ARG A 59 50.83 9.03 -27.35
CA ARG A 59 50.54 10.28 -26.62
C ARG A 59 49.05 10.52 -26.41
N LEU A 60 48.18 9.56 -26.73
CA LEU A 60 46.72 9.67 -26.56
C LEU A 60 46.15 8.39 -25.95
N THR A 61 45.61 8.52 -24.75
CA THR A 61 44.80 7.49 -24.10
C THR A 61 43.37 7.99 -23.98
N LEU A 62 42.40 7.16 -24.33
CA LEU A 62 40.98 7.39 -24.09
C LEU A 62 40.54 6.54 -22.91
N ASN A 63 39.87 7.15 -21.93
CA ASN A 63 39.28 6.44 -20.81
C ASN A 63 37.77 6.41 -21.05
N VAL A 64 37.19 5.22 -21.18
CA VAL A 64 35.78 5.03 -21.54
C VAL A 64 35.13 4.15 -20.48
N GLY A 65 34.01 4.61 -19.94
CA GLY A 65 33.20 3.87 -18.98
C GLY A 65 31.76 3.74 -19.43
N LEU A 66 31.15 2.58 -19.18
CA LEU A 66 29.73 2.33 -19.32
C LEU A 66 29.15 1.92 -17.97
N ARG A 67 28.05 2.56 -17.58
CA ARG A 67 27.27 2.21 -16.41
C ARG A 67 25.84 1.88 -16.82
N VAL A 68 25.34 0.75 -16.36
CA VAL A 68 23.93 0.37 -16.49
C VAL A 68 23.35 0.21 -15.09
N GLU A 69 22.19 0.82 -14.87
CA GLU A 69 21.46 0.71 -13.62
C GLU A 69 20.03 0.28 -13.92
N ARG A 70 19.45 -0.52 -13.04
CA ARG A 70 18.01 -0.73 -13.01
C ARG A 70 17.49 -0.56 -11.61
N ILE A 71 16.61 0.42 -11.54
CA ILE A 71 15.86 0.79 -10.37
C ILE A 71 14.53 0.06 -10.48
N ALA A 72 14.29 -0.87 -9.57
CA ALA A 72 13.08 -1.67 -9.54
C ALA A 72 11.97 -0.94 -8.77
N PHE A 73 10.73 -1.33 -9.04
CA PHE A 73 9.61 -0.95 -8.21
C PHE A 73 9.57 -1.79 -6.92
N PRO A 74 9.04 -1.24 -5.82
CA PRO A 74 8.85 -2.00 -4.60
C PRO A 74 7.85 -3.15 -4.80
N THR A 75 8.16 -4.29 -4.21
CA THR A 75 7.32 -5.48 -4.11
C THR A 75 6.98 -5.73 -2.64
N GLU A 76 5.88 -6.41 -2.33
CA GLU A 76 5.50 -6.72 -0.94
C GLU A 76 5.74 -8.21 -0.65
N ALA A 77 6.52 -8.49 0.40
CA ALA A 77 7.04 -9.84 0.65
C ALA A 77 5.99 -10.88 1.08
N HIS A 78 4.82 -10.46 1.54
CA HIS A 78 3.78 -11.29 2.10
C HIS A 78 2.47 -11.22 1.30
N GLY A 79 2.47 -10.66 0.08
CA GLY A 79 1.29 -10.50 -0.76
C GLY A 79 0.20 -9.60 -0.19
N LYS A 80 0.52 -8.60 0.64
CA LYS A 80 -0.47 -7.73 1.33
C LYS A 80 -0.79 -6.42 0.62
N LEU A 81 -0.22 -6.20 -0.58
CA LEU A 81 -0.31 -4.94 -1.31
C LEU A 81 -1.28 -5.05 -2.49
N VAL A 82 -2.58 -4.99 -2.19
CA VAL A 82 -3.64 -4.94 -3.20
C VAL A 82 -3.61 -3.61 -3.95
N ASN A 83 -3.95 -3.64 -5.24
CA ASN A 83 -4.12 -2.47 -6.07
C ASN A 83 -5.54 -2.41 -6.64
N LEU A 84 -5.96 -1.23 -7.09
CA LEU A 84 -7.23 -1.02 -7.79
C LEU A 84 -6.92 -0.55 -9.21
N TRP A 85 -7.35 -1.31 -10.21
CA TRP A 85 -7.20 -0.97 -11.62
C TRP A 85 -8.55 -0.49 -12.16
N PRO A 86 -8.71 0.83 -12.41
CA PRO A 86 -9.98 1.39 -12.84
C PRO A 86 -10.55 0.76 -14.11
N ASP A 87 -9.70 0.36 -15.05
CA ASP A 87 -10.11 -0.27 -16.31
C ASP A 87 -10.73 -1.66 -16.13
N LEU A 88 -10.49 -2.29 -14.98
CA LEU A 88 -11.07 -3.59 -14.61
C LEU A 88 -12.26 -3.44 -13.66
N ALA A 89 -12.49 -2.24 -13.12
CA ALA A 89 -13.56 -1.98 -12.18
C ALA A 89 -14.88 -1.82 -12.92
N ASN A 90 -15.94 -2.42 -12.37
CA ASN A 90 -17.29 -2.13 -12.81
C ASN A 90 -17.65 -0.67 -12.47
N PRO A 91 -18.04 0.17 -13.45
CA PRO A 91 -18.42 1.56 -13.19
C PRO A 91 -19.73 1.70 -12.39
N ASN A 92 -20.55 0.64 -12.32
CA ASN A 92 -21.79 0.61 -11.55
C ASN A 92 -21.80 -0.64 -10.64
N PRO A 93 -20.94 -0.68 -9.60
CA PRO A 93 -20.85 -1.83 -8.71
C PRO A 93 -22.14 -1.95 -7.90
N THR A 94 -22.62 -3.18 -7.72
CA THR A 94 -23.78 -3.47 -6.86
C THR A 94 -23.39 -4.50 -5.81
N GLY A 95 -23.75 -4.27 -4.55
CA GLY A 95 -23.51 -5.21 -3.47
C GLY A 95 -22.02 -5.51 -3.25
N THR A 96 -21.63 -6.78 -3.45
CA THR A 96 -20.32 -7.36 -3.13
C THR A 96 -19.38 -7.45 -4.34
N ASP A 97 -19.51 -6.54 -5.30
CA ASP A 97 -18.65 -6.52 -6.48
C ASP A 97 -17.21 -6.10 -6.09
N LEU A 98 -16.24 -6.98 -6.37
CA LEU A 98 -14.82 -6.77 -6.12
C LEU A 98 -14.01 -6.66 -7.43
N SER A 99 -14.69 -6.44 -8.56
CA SER A 99 -14.01 -6.16 -9.83
C SER A 99 -13.13 -4.91 -9.72
N GLY A 100 -11.97 -4.96 -10.37
CA GLY A 100 -10.98 -3.90 -10.32
C GLY A 100 -9.91 -4.10 -9.26
N PHE A 101 -10.17 -4.85 -8.19
CA PHE A 101 -9.13 -5.20 -7.24
C PHE A 101 -8.18 -6.25 -7.84
N VAL A 102 -6.88 -5.98 -7.70
CA VAL A 102 -5.81 -6.83 -8.20
C VAL A 102 -4.84 -7.09 -7.05
N GLU A 103 -4.73 -8.35 -6.67
CA GLU A 103 -3.77 -8.83 -5.70
C GLU A 103 -2.40 -9.06 -6.34
N PRO A 104 -1.30 -8.98 -5.58
CA PRO A 104 0.03 -9.26 -6.11
C PRO A 104 0.21 -10.76 -6.43
N GLU A 105 1.13 -11.07 -7.33
CA GLU A 105 1.39 -12.44 -7.81
C GLU A 105 1.65 -13.46 -6.69
N ASN A 106 2.24 -13.03 -5.58
CA ASN A 106 2.56 -13.88 -4.43
C ASN A 106 1.40 -14.06 -3.45
N PHE A 107 0.25 -13.39 -3.65
CA PHE A 107 -0.92 -13.50 -2.77
C PHE A 107 -1.39 -14.95 -2.60
N VAL A 108 -1.55 -15.67 -3.72
CA VAL A 108 -2.12 -17.03 -3.71
C VAL A 108 -1.26 -18.00 -2.91
N SER A 109 0.05 -17.82 -2.97
CA SER A 109 0.99 -18.66 -2.21
C SER A 109 0.89 -18.45 -0.68
N HIS A 110 0.41 -17.29 -0.23
CA HIS A 110 0.29 -16.94 1.17
C HIS A 110 -1.13 -17.12 1.74
N TYR A 111 -2.16 -16.80 0.96
CA TYR A 111 -3.56 -16.72 1.45
C TYR A 111 -4.55 -17.59 0.66
N GLY A 112 -4.11 -18.25 -0.41
CA GLY A 112 -4.99 -19.04 -1.29
C GLY A 112 -5.69 -18.20 -2.36
N GLN A 113 -6.71 -18.79 -3.00
CA GLN A 113 -7.43 -18.10 -4.08
C GLN A 113 -8.19 -16.88 -3.55
N PRO A 114 -8.11 -15.72 -4.23
CA PRO A 114 -8.82 -14.55 -3.80
C PRO A 114 -10.34 -14.71 -4.01
N PRO A 115 -11.17 -13.85 -3.39
CA PRO A 115 -12.61 -13.83 -3.63
C PRO A 115 -12.95 -13.62 -5.12
N ALA A 116 -14.13 -14.10 -5.51
CA ALA A 116 -14.61 -13.94 -6.89
C ALA A 116 -14.65 -12.45 -7.30
N GLY A 117 -14.14 -12.15 -8.50
CA GLY A 117 -14.06 -10.80 -9.05
C GLY A 117 -12.69 -10.12 -8.86
N VAL A 118 -11.88 -10.58 -7.91
CA VAL A 118 -10.52 -10.10 -7.68
C VAL A 118 -9.55 -10.84 -8.61
N LYS A 119 -8.62 -10.12 -9.25
CA LYS A 119 -7.57 -10.72 -10.07
C LYS A 119 -6.26 -10.86 -9.30
N VAL A 120 -5.38 -11.70 -9.82
CA VAL A 120 -3.96 -11.87 -9.42
C VAL A 120 -3.11 -11.65 -10.65
#